data_AF-A0A3A4QQR5-F1
#
_entry.id   AF-A0A3A4QQR5-F1
#
_cell.length_a   1.000
_cell.length_b   1.000
_cell.length_c   1.000
_cell.angle_alpha   90.00
_cell.angle_beta   90.00
_cell.angle_gamma   90.00
#
_symmetry.space_group_name_H-M   'P 1'
#
loop_
_entity.id
_entity.type
_entity.pdbx_description
1 polymer ?
#
loop_
_entity_poly.entity_id
_entity_poly.type
_entity_poly.pdbx_seq_one_letter_code
_entity_poly.pdbx_strand_id
1 'polypeptide(L)' 'DNTGATPAFIAAEKGKKECLEFIIEKAPDTLKIENKRGAIPLSIATLENNKECIDIIERYIV' A
#
# COMPACT_ATOMS: atom_id res chain seq x y z
N ASP A 1 7.34 10.42 10.32
CA ASP A 1 7.60 9.00 10.63
C ASP A 1 9.04 8.62 10.33
N ASN A 2 9.65 7.82 11.22
CA ASN A 2 11.04 7.38 11.05
C ASN A 2 11.20 6.21 10.08
N THR A 3 10.10 5.63 9.59
CA THR A 3 10.08 4.44 8.73
C THR A 3 10.13 4.73 7.24
N GLY A 4 9.87 5.97 6.81
CA GLY A 4 9.71 6.31 5.38
C GLY A 4 8.49 5.65 4.73
N ALA A 5 7.50 5.23 5.51
CA ALA A 5 6.27 4.67 4.99
C ALA A 5 5.44 5.73 4.26
N THR A 6 4.91 5.39 3.10
CA THR A 6 3.96 6.23 2.36
C THR A 6 2.55 6.11 2.93
N PRO A 7 1.64 7.05 2.64
CA PRO A 7 0.23 6.93 3.01
C PRO A 7 -0.40 5.62 2.52
N ALA A 8 -0.07 5.16 1.30
CA ALA A 8 -0.54 3.88 0.80
C ALA A 8 0.02 2.69 1.57
N PHE A 9 1.29 2.75 2.00
CA PHE A 9 1.88 1.72 2.85
C PHE A 9 1.10 1.59 4.16
N ILE A 10 0.78 2.72 4.80
CA ILE A 10 0.02 2.73 6.07
C ILE A 10 -1.41 2.22 5.84
N ALA A 11 -2.07 2.63 4.76
CA ALA A 11 -3.41 2.15 4.42
C ALA A 11 -3.42 0.63 4.19
N ALA A 12 -2.43 0.12 3.47
CA ALA A 12 -2.21 -1.30 3.21
C ALA A 12 -1.89 -2.10 4.49
N GLU A 13 -1.10 -1.54 5.41
CA GLU A 13 -0.80 -2.15 6.72
C GLU A 13 -2.06 -2.23 7.59
N LYS A 14 -2.88 -1.17 7.62
CA LYS A 14 -4.08 -1.09 8.46
C LYS A 14 -5.34 -1.68 7.82
N GLY A 15 -5.25 -2.24 6.61
CA GLY A 15 -6.37 -2.81 5.89
C GLY A 15 -7.44 -1.78 5.49
N LYS A 16 -7.05 -0.52 5.29
CA LYS A 16 -7.97 0.59 4.97
C LYS A 16 -8.17 0.69 3.46
N LYS A 17 -8.99 -0.20 2.89
CA LYS A 17 -9.20 -0.29 1.44
C LYS A 17 -9.70 1.01 0.80
N GLU A 18 -10.64 1.72 1.43
CA GLU A 18 -11.23 2.93 0.85
C GLU A 18 -10.21 4.08 0.81
N CYS A 19 -9.38 4.17 1.85
CA CYS A 19 -8.26 5.11 1.87
C CYS A 19 -7.22 4.72 0.81
N LEU A 20 -6.92 3.43 0.68
CA LEU A 20 -5.95 2.93 -0.27
C LEU A 20 -6.40 3.21 -1.71
N GLU A 21 -7.65 2.94 -2.07
CA GLU A 21 -8.24 3.29 -3.38
C GLU A 21 -8.13 4.78 -3.67
N PHE A 22 -8.59 5.63 -2.74
CA PHE A 22 -8.51 7.08 -2.91
C PHE A 22 -7.07 7.57 -3.12
N ILE A 23 -6.11 7.00 -2.39
CA ILE A 23 -4.69 7.35 -2.53
C ILE A 23 -4.15 6.89 -3.89
N ILE A 24 -4.45 5.67 -4.32
CA ILE A 24 -3.97 5.12 -5.60
C ILE A 24 -4.53 5.92 -6.77
N GLU A 25 -5.80 6.35 -6.72
CA GLU A 25 -6.40 7.18 -7.76
C GLU A 25 -5.69 8.54 -7.92
N LYS A 26 -5.15 9.10 -6.83
CA LYS A 26 -4.50 10.42 -6.84
C LYS A 26 -2.99 10.35 -7.04
N ALA A 27 -2.36 9.28 -6.57
CA ALA A 27 -0.91 9.13 -6.54
C ALA A 27 -0.51 7.66 -6.74
N PRO A 28 -0.75 7.07 -7.93
CA PRO A 28 -0.54 5.64 -8.17
C PRO A 28 0.92 5.20 -7.98
N ASP A 29 1.88 6.11 -8.21
CA ASP A 29 3.31 5.84 -8.03
C ASP A 29 3.68 5.43 -6.59
N THR A 30 2.84 5.78 -5.61
CA THR A 30 3.03 5.38 -4.20
C THR A 30 3.08 3.87 -3.99
N LEU A 31 2.54 3.07 -4.92
CA LEU A 31 2.54 1.61 -4.86
C LEU A 31 3.94 1.02 -5.08
N LYS A 32 4.84 1.80 -5.71
CA LYS A 32 6.21 1.40 -6.03
C LYS A 32 7.25 1.99 -5.07
N ILE A 33 6.82 2.88 -4.18
CA ILE A 33 7.72 3.53 -3.23
C ILE A 33 7.99 2.58 -2.06
N GLU A 34 9.26 2.28 -1.87
CA GLU A 34 9.76 1.53 -0.74
C GLU A 34 9.88 2.39 0.51
N ASN A 35 9.53 1.81 1.66
CA ASN A 35 9.90 2.38 2.94
C ASN A 35 11.41 2.20 3.21
N LYS A 36 11.92 2.69 4.35
CA LYS A 36 13.35 2.57 4.70
C LYS A 36 13.85 1.13 4.89
N ARG A 37 12.96 0.14 4.94
CA ARG A 37 13.28 -1.29 5.01
C ARG A 37 13.21 -1.98 3.64
N GLY A 38 12.98 -1.23 2.56
CA GLY A 38 12.82 -1.79 1.21
C GLY A 38 11.45 -2.43 0.97
N ALA A 39 10.45 -2.16 1.81
CA ALA A 39 9.12 -2.77 1.68
C ALA A 39 8.13 -1.81 1.02
N ILE A 40 7.34 -2.33 0.09
CA ILE A 40 6.26 -1.61 -0.62
C ILE A 40 4.88 -1.90 -0.01
N PRO A 41 3.83 -1.13 -0.36
CA PRO A 41 2.47 -1.36 0.16
C PRO A 41 1.96 -2.79 -0.04
N LEU A 42 2.28 -3.44 -1.17
CA LEU A 42 1.89 -4.83 -1.40
C LEU A 42 2.50 -5.78 -0.36
N SER A 43 3.79 -5.63 -0.06
CA SER A 43 4.49 -6.49 0.90
C SER A 43 3.86 -6.45 2.28
N ILE A 44 3.47 -5.27 2.75
CA ILE A 44 2.83 -5.14 4.08
C ILE A 44 1.37 -5.60 4.06
N ALA A 45 0.62 -5.37 2.97
CA ALA A 45 -0.72 -5.93 2.84
C ALA A 45 -0.70 -7.47 2.88
N THR A 46 0.29 -8.10 2.24
CA THR A 46 0.50 -9.55 2.29
C THR A 46 0.87 -10.02 3.70
N LEU A 47 1.78 -9.32 4.38
CA LEU A 47 2.20 -9.69 5.75
C LEU A 47 1.04 -9.62 6.75
N GLU A 48 0.23 -8.57 6.66
CA GLU A 48 -0.94 -8.35 7.52
C GLU A 48 -2.18 -9.13 7.04
N ASN A 49 -2.08 -9.90 5.95
CA ASN A 49 -3.17 -10.67 5.35
C ASN A 49 -4.41 -9.81 5.00
N ASN A 50 -4.19 -8.56 4.58
CA ASN A 50 -5.21 -7.61 4.17
C ASN A 50 -5.64 -7.88 2.72
N LYS A 51 -6.37 -8.98 2.51
CA LYS A 51 -6.76 -9.50 1.18
C LYS A 51 -7.41 -8.48 0.26
N GLU A 52 -8.28 -7.60 0.79
CA GLU A 52 -8.93 -6.56 -0.01
C GLU A 52 -7.91 -5.55 -0.54
N CYS A 53 -6.94 -5.14 0.28
CA CYS A 53 -5.87 -4.25 -0.13
C CYS A 53 -4.94 -4.92 -1.15
N ILE A 54 -4.64 -6.22 -1.00
CA ILE A 54 -3.85 -6.98 -1.97
C ILE A 54 -4.54 -6.98 -3.34
N ASP A 55 -5.82 -7.35 -3.38
CA ASP A 55 -6.62 -7.40 -4.62
C ASP A 55 -6.71 -6.03 -5.30
N ILE A 56 -6.90 -4.96 -4.53
CA ILE A 56 -6.84 -3.58 -5.05
C ILE A 56 -5.45 -3.31 -5.65
N ILE A 57 -4.37 -3.51 -4.89
CA ILE A 57 -3.02 -3.18 -5.35
C ILE A 57 -2.66 -3.99 -6.60
N GLU A 58 -2.98 -5.29 -6.63
CA GLU A 58 -2.73 -6.16 -7.79
C GLU A 58 -3.47 -5.66 -9.03
N ARG A 59 -4.72 -5.22 -8.91
CA ARG A 59 -5.48 -4.64 -10.05
C ARG A 59 -4.88 -3.38 -10.64
N TYR A 60 -4.09 -2.62 -9.88
CA TYR A 60 -3.45 -1.38 -10.34
C TYR A 60 -2.00 -1.54 -10.79
N ILE A 61 -1.38 -2.71 -10.56
CA ILE A 61 0.01 -3.00 -10.97
C ILE A 61 0.09 -3.73 -12.32
N VAL A 62 -0.98 -4.42 -12.76
CA VAL A 62 -1.11 -5.06 -14.09
C VAL A 62 -1.66 -4.08 -15.11
#